data_AF-A2YIR6-F1
#
_entry.id   AF-A2YIR6-F1
#
_cell.length_a   1.000
_cell.length_b   1.000
_cell.length_c   1.000
_cell.angle_alpha   90.00
_cell.angle_beta   90.00
_cell.angle_gamma   90.00
#
_symmetry.space_group_name_H-M   'P 1'
#
loop_
_entity.id
_entity.type
_entity.pdbx_description
1 polymer ?
#
loop_
_entity_poly.entity_id
_entity_poly.type
_entity_poly.pdbx_seq_one_letter_code
_entity_poly.pdbx_strand_id
1 'polypeptide(L)'
;MDIYGFNLEHGQQTGGFIWIYNTDEASAVNKVIAGWNVEPESYNDSQTHFSTWFIEGSNVCPDMRCPGFESVFSSEIIPGMVISPVSTTSGKKQYITVRVSKDQNSGDWQIYYGFNGDAKLTGYYPRSLFTSLSDKPVTILFGGYALRKDQKPSPPMGSGNAPFKNAASFSSIKFFDAGGNAHPIDFRLGFISNCYTISVIENDGFFYGGPGNIC
;
A
#
# COMPACT_ATOMS: atom_id res chain seq x y z
N MET A 1 3.94 -5.24 6.52
CA MET A 1 3.84 -3.83 6.94
C MET A 1 2.92 -3.74 8.16
N ASP A 2 3.34 -3.03 9.19
CA ASP A 2 2.50 -2.81 10.38
C ASP A 2 1.25 -2.02 10.02
N ILE A 3 0.12 -2.38 10.65
CA ILE A 3 -1.18 -1.71 10.45
C ILE A 3 -1.61 -0.97 11.71
N TYR A 4 -2.17 0.22 11.55
CA TYR A 4 -2.63 1.07 12.65
C TYR A 4 -3.97 1.72 12.30
N GLY A 5 -4.79 1.97 13.31
CA GLY A 5 -6.05 2.70 13.18
C GLY A 5 -5.96 4.08 13.81
N PHE A 6 -6.70 5.03 13.23
CA PHE A 6 -6.83 6.39 13.75
C PHE A 6 -8.27 6.85 13.57
N ASN A 7 -8.77 7.65 14.51
CA ASN A 7 -10.04 8.33 14.32
C ASN A 7 -9.80 9.57 13.45
N LEU A 8 -10.04 9.46 12.15
CA LEU A 8 -9.80 10.51 11.17
C LEU A 8 -11.10 11.23 10.81
N GLU A 9 -10.97 12.43 10.25
CA GLU A 9 -12.10 13.16 9.69
C GLU A 9 -12.17 13.01 8.16
N HIS A 10 -13.32 13.34 7.58
CA HIS A 10 -13.43 13.51 6.13
C HIS A 10 -12.37 14.51 5.63
N GLY A 11 -11.77 14.20 4.48
CA GLY A 11 -10.63 14.93 3.93
C GLY A 11 -9.27 14.55 4.50
N GLN A 12 -9.16 13.50 5.32
CA GLN A 12 -7.89 12.92 5.75
C GLN A 12 -7.76 11.46 5.29
N GLN A 13 -6.54 11.04 5.01
CA GLN A 13 -6.21 9.66 4.69
C GLN A 13 -4.83 9.31 5.22
N THR A 14 -4.68 8.13 5.81
CA THR A 14 -3.36 7.57 6.14
C THR A 14 -3.32 6.10 5.80
N GLY A 15 -2.13 5.55 5.54
CA GLY A 15 -1.97 4.14 5.21
C GLY A 15 -0.53 3.71 5.01
N GLY A 16 -0.39 2.49 4.51
CA GLY A 16 0.86 1.93 4.02
C GLY A 16 0.59 1.15 2.76
N PHE A 17 1.38 1.40 1.71
CA PHE A 17 1.14 0.83 0.39
C PHE A 17 2.42 0.41 -0.33
N ILE A 18 2.22 -0.45 -1.33
CA ILE A 18 3.13 -0.72 -2.43
C ILE A 18 2.45 -0.17 -3.69
N TRP A 19 3.19 0.62 -4.46
CA TRP A 19 2.78 1.12 -5.78
C TRP A 19 3.69 0.51 -6.83
N ILE A 20 3.08 -0.08 -7.86
CA ILE A 20 3.76 -0.48 -9.09
C ILE A 20 3.18 0.38 -10.20
N TYR A 21 4.02 1.14 -10.87
CA TYR A 21 3.54 2.04 -11.91
C TYR A 21 4.52 2.23 -13.04
N ASN A 22 4.01 2.71 -14.15
CA ASN A 22 4.80 3.34 -15.18
C ASN A 22 4.03 4.52 -15.79
N THR A 23 4.71 5.23 -16.68
CA THR A 23 4.16 6.36 -17.42
C THR A 23 4.32 6.03 -18.89
N ASP A 24 3.24 6.12 -19.65
CA ASP A 24 3.29 5.86 -21.08
C ASP A 24 3.80 7.09 -21.87
N GLU A 25 3.81 7.00 -23.20
CA GLU A 25 4.27 8.06 -24.09
C GLU A 25 3.36 9.29 -24.09
N ALA A 26 2.09 9.12 -23.73
CA ALA A 26 1.12 10.21 -23.57
C ALA A 26 1.14 10.82 -22.15
N SER A 27 2.11 10.43 -21.32
CA SER A 27 2.16 10.76 -19.89
C SER A 27 0.97 10.25 -19.07
N ALA A 28 0.19 9.31 -19.61
CA ALA A 28 -0.84 8.62 -18.86
C ALA A 28 -0.18 7.64 -17.90
N VAL A 29 -0.57 7.76 -16.64
CA VAL A 29 0.01 6.99 -15.55
C VAL A 29 -0.80 5.71 -15.39
N ASN A 30 -0.13 4.57 -15.46
CA ASN A 30 -0.74 3.27 -15.18
C ASN A 30 -0.22 2.80 -13.81
N LYS A 31 -1.11 2.41 -12.89
CA LYS A 31 -0.70 1.97 -11.54
C LYS A 31 -1.51 0.78 -11.04
N VAL A 32 -0.84 -0.08 -10.30
CA VAL A 32 -1.45 -1.01 -9.34
C VAL A 32 -0.94 -0.63 -7.96
N ILE A 33 -1.85 -0.48 -7.00
CA ILE A 33 -1.54 -0.14 -5.61
C ILE A 33 -2.15 -1.21 -4.72
N ALA A 34 -1.43 -1.64 -3.69
CA ALA A 34 -1.97 -2.55 -2.68
C ALA A 34 -1.40 -2.26 -1.30
N GLY A 35 -2.24 -2.35 -0.28
CA GLY A 35 -1.85 -2.02 1.09
C GLY A 35 -3.07 -1.88 2.00
N TRP A 36 -2.99 -0.92 2.91
CA TRP A 36 -4.07 -0.59 3.82
C TRP A 36 -4.18 0.92 3.98
N ASN A 37 -5.38 1.40 4.34
CA ASN A 37 -5.61 2.79 4.69
C ASN A 37 -6.73 2.96 5.73
N VAL A 38 -6.81 4.19 6.25
CA VAL A 38 -7.99 4.75 6.93
C VAL A 38 -8.38 5.97 6.10
N GLU A 39 -9.61 6.01 5.58
CA GLU A 39 -10.07 7.06 4.67
C GLU A 39 -11.58 7.34 4.84
N PRO A 40 -11.97 8.24 5.74
CA PRO A 40 -13.37 8.46 6.07
C PRO A 40 -14.24 8.99 4.95
N GLU A 41 -13.65 9.79 4.05
CA GLU A 41 -14.34 10.31 2.86
C GLU A 41 -14.94 9.20 2.00
N SER A 42 -14.24 8.07 1.95
CA SER A 42 -14.44 6.99 1.01
C SER A 42 -15.22 5.82 1.64
N TYR A 43 -14.93 5.48 2.89
CA TYR A 43 -15.58 4.37 3.60
C TYR A 43 -16.75 4.81 4.49
N ASN A 44 -16.88 6.11 4.75
CA ASN A 44 -17.86 6.66 5.70
C ASN A 44 -17.68 6.10 7.13
N ASP A 45 -16.44 5.75 7.49
CA ASP A 45 -16.01 5.37 8.84
C ASP A 45 -14.52 5.71 9.05
N SER A 46 -13.96 5.42 10.23
CA SER A 46 -12.52 5.57 10.50
C SER A 46 -11.83 4.23 10.81
N GLN A 47 -12.33 3.14 10.22
CA GLN A 47 -11.71 1.84 10.36
C GLN A 47 -10.51 1.71 9.42
N THR A 48 -9.64 0.75 9.71
CA THR A 48 -8.53 0.40 8.82
C THR A 48 -9.04 -0.60 7.81
N HIS A 49 -8.91 -0.33 6.51
CA HIS A 49 -9.33 -1.19 5.43
C HIS A 49 -8.14 -1.76 4.67
N PHE A 50 -8.28 -2.99 4.18
CA PHE A 50 -7.43 -3.50 3.12
C PHE A 50 -7.81 -2.78 1.84
N SER A 51 -6.84 -2.24 1.12
CA SER A 51 -7.13 -1.42 -0.05
C SER A 51 -6.21 -1.73 -1.23
N THR A 52 -6.81 -1.78 -2.41
CA THR A 52 -6.12 -1.97 -3.69
C THR A 52 -6.68 -1.02 -4.73
N TRP A 53 -5.84 -0.49 -5.60
CA TRP A 53 -6.26 0.51 -6.60
C TRP A 53 -5.70 0.11 -7.94
N PHE A 54 -6.47 0.30 -9.01
CA PHE A 54 -5.91 0.39 -10.35
C PHE A 54 -6.12 1.80 -10.91
N ILE A 55 -5.13 2.26 -11.66
CA ILE A 55 -5.16 3.54 -12.37
C ILE A 55 -4.77 3.29 -13.82
N GLU A 56 -5.58 3.74 -14.75
CA GLU A 56 -5.32 3.73 -16.19
C GLU A 56 -5.68 5.10 -16.78
N GLY A 57 -4.67 5.95 -16.98
CA GLY A 57 -4.89 7.33 -17.43
C GLY A 57 -5.74 8.12 -16.44
N SER A 58 -6.94 8.53 -16.86
CA SER A 58 -7.91 9.21 -15.99
C SER A 58 -8.79 8.28 -15.15
N ASN A 59 -8.77 6.97 -15.44
CA ASN A 59 -9.58 6.00 -14.72
C ASN A 59 -8.87 5.63 -13.43
N VAL A 60 -9.37 6.14 -12.30
CA VAL A 60 -8.88 5.78 -10.96
C VAL A 60 -9.97 4.96 -10.28
N CYS A 61 -9.63 3.75 -9.85
CA CYS A 61 -10.58 2.84 -9.23
C CYS A 61 -10.02 2.30 -7.91
N PRO A 62 -10.45 2.89 -6.78
CA PRO A 62 -10.15 2.33 -5.47
C PRO A 62 -11.05 1.11 -5.20
N ASP A 63 -10.42 0.10 -4.62
CA ASP A 63 -10.98 -1.17 -4.19
C ASP A 63 -11.81 -1.85 -5.29
N MET A 64 -13.06 -2.22 -4.96
CA MET A 64 -14.03 -2.82 -5.88
C MET A 64 -15.17 -1.85 -6.21
N ARG A 65 -14.92 -0.53 -6.15
CA ARG A 65 -15.95 0.50 -6.43
C ARG A 65 -16.26 0.68 -7.90
N CYS A 66 -15.43 0.12 -8.77
CA CYS A 66 -15.69 -0.04 -10.18
C CYS A 66 -15.32 -1.47 -10.62
N PRO A 67 -15.79 -1.93 -11.79
CA PRO A 67 -15.38 -3.21 -12.34
C PRO A 67 -13.87 -3.23 -12.61
N GLY A 68 -13.18 -4.30 -12.19
CA GLY A 68 -11.78 -4.51 -12.54
C GLY A 68 -11.05 -5.51 -11.65
N PHE A 69 -11.30 -5.48 -10.34
CA PHE A 69 -10.70 -6.47 -9.44
C PHE A 69 -11.51 -7.78 -9.46
N GLU A 70 -10.83 -8.91 -9.70
CA GLU A 70 -11.42 -10.24 -9.65
C GLU A 70 -10.87 -10.99 -8.43
N SER A 71 -11.73 -11.18 -7.41
CA SER A 71 -11.39 -11.94 -6.21
C SER A 71 -11.40 -13.45 -6.47
N VAL A 72 -10.48 -14.19 -5.86
CA VAL A 72 -10.55 -15.66 -5.87
C VAL A 72 -11.53 -16.17 -4.81
N PHE A 73 -12.18 -17.30 -5.09
CA PHE A 73 -13.19 -17.88 -4.19
C PHE A 73 -12.66 -18.16 -2.77
N SER A 74 -11.39 -18.53 -2.64
CA SER A 74 -10.76 -18.86 -1.36
C SER A 74 -10.30 -17.63 -0.56
N SER A 75 -10.58 -16.41 -1.03
CA SER A 75 -10.04 -15.21 -0.42
C SER A 75 -10.71 -14.92 0.93
N GLU A 76 -9.88 -14.76 1.97
CA GLU A 76 -10.34 -14.42 3.33
C GLU A 76 -10.64 -12.92 3.51
N ILE A 77 -10.19 -12.09 2.56
CA ILE A 77 -10.41 -10.64 2.53
C ILE A 77 -10.63 -10.20 1.07
N ILE A 78 -11.35 -9.12 0.84
CA ILE A 78 -11.39 -8.44 -0.47
C ILE A 78 -11.13 -6.94 -0.28
N PRO A 79 -10.68 -6.22 -1.32
CA PRO A 79 -10.44 -4.78 -1.21
C PRO A 79 -11.66 -4.02 -0.70
N GLY A 80 -11.43 -3.09 0.23
CA GLY A 80 -12.46 -2.34 0.93
C GLY A 80 -12.99 -3.00 2.21
N MET A 81 -12.59 -4.23 2.54
CA MET A 81 -12.94 -4.84 3.83
C MET A 81 -12.11 -4.28 4.99
N VAL A 82 -12.73 -4.20 6.17
CA VAL A 82 -12.08 -3.81 7.43
C VAL A 82 -11.04 -4.86 7.84
N ILE A 83 -9.87 -4.39 8.25
CA ILE A 83 -8.85 -5.18 8.94
C ILE A 83 -8.98 -4.93 10.43
N SER A 84 -9.25 -5.98 11.19
CA SER A 84 -9.33 -5.94 12.65
C SER A 84 -8.84 -7.26 13.25
N PRO A 85 -8.07 -7.24 14.35
CA PRO A 85 -7.59 -6.07 15.08
C PRO A 85 -6.41 -5.36 14.39
N VAL A 86 -6.10 -4.13 14.83
CA VAL A 86 -4.93 -3.34 14.40
C VAL A 86 -3.91 -3.20 15.52
N SER A 87 -2.70 -2.69 15.21
CA SER A 87 -1.65 -2.47 16.20
C SER A 87 -2.04 -1.39 17.22
N THR A 88 -1.49 -1.50 18.43
CA THR A 88 -1.48 -0.43 19.42
C THR A 88 -0.03 0.03 19.68
N THR A 89 0.16 1.28 20.06
CA THR A 89 1.50 1.87 20.28
C THR A 89 2.27 1.26 21.46
N SER A 90 1.55 0.67 22.41
CA SER A 90 2.10 0.06 23.63
C SER A 90 1.79 -1.43 23.78
N GLY A 91 1.23 -2.06 22.76
CA GLY A 91 0.74 -3.44 22.84
C GLY A 91 1.16 -4.30 21.65
N LYS A 92 0.29 -5.26 21.30
CA LYS A 92 0.58 -6.24 20.26
C LYS A 92 0.59 -5.56 18.89
N LYS A 93 1.73 -5.60 18.20
CA LYS A 93 1.82 -5.23 16.78
C LYS A 93 1.04 -6.23 15.92
N GLN A 94 0.21 -5.71 15.04
CA GLN A 94 -0.44 -6.42 13.94
C GLN A 94 0.19 -5.97 12.64
N TYR A 95 0.30 -6.89 11.68
CA TYR A 95 0.83 -6.57 10.37
C TYR A 95 0.07 -7.32 9.29
N ILE A 96 0.15 -6.78 8.07
CA ILE A 96 -0.24 -7.49 6.86
C ILE A 96 0.99 -7.80 6.01
N THR A 97 1.01 -8.97 5.42
CA THR A 97 1.93 -9.35 4.35
C THR A 97 1.22 -9.08 3.03
N VAL A 98 1.80 -8.20 2.21
CA VAL A 98 1.26 -7.86 0.89
C VAL A 98 2.31 -8.22 -0.13
N ARG A 99 1.90 -8.94 -1.18
CA ARG A 99 2.71 -9.16 -2.37
C ARG A 99 1.89 -8.74 -3.58
N VAL A 100 2.53 -8.02 -4.48
CA VAL A 100 2.00 -7.69 -5.80
C VAL A 100 2.93 -8.34 -6.81
N SER A 101 2.39 -9.21 -7.66
CA SER A 101 3.17 -9.86 -8.71
C SER A 101 2.40 -9.94 -9.99
N LYS A 102 3.13 -9.89 -11.10
CA LYS A 102 2.56 -10.12 -12.42
C LYS A 102 2.64 -11.60 -12.77
N ASP A 103 1.51 -12.20 -13.11
CA ASP A 103 1.48 -13.56 -13.61
C ASP A 103 2.17 -13.62 -14.97
N GLN A 104 3.09 -14.57 -15.17
CA GLN A 104 3.84 -14.66 -16.42
C GLN A 104 3.02 -15.24 -17.58
N ASN A 105 1.95 -16.00 -17.28
CA ASN A 105 1.16 -16.66 -18.29
C ASN A 105 0.03 -15.76 -18.78
N SER A 106 -0.77 -15.22 -17.86
CA SER A 106 -1.89 -14.33 -18.23
C SER A 106 -1.47 -12.86 -18.36
N GLY A 107 -0.41 -12.45 -17.67
CA GLY A 107 -0.02 -11.05 -17.55
C GLY A 107 -0.83 -10.27 -16.52
N ASP A 108 -1.71 -10.93 -15.76
CA ASP A 108 -2.56 -10.30 -14.75
C ASP A 108 -1.74 -9.85 -13.54
N TRP A 109 -2.15 -8.75 -12.92
CA TRP A 109 -1.54 -8.26 -11.69
C TRP A 109 -2.22 -8.89 -10.49
N GLN A 110 -1.57 -9.90 -9.92
CA GLN A 110 -2.04 -10.64 -8.76
C GLN A 110 -1.71 -9.91 -7.46
N ILE A 111 -2.72 -9.83 -6.58
CA ILE A 111 -2.60 -9.29 -5.24
C ILE A 111 -2.68 -10.44 -4.24
N TYR A 112 -1.73 -10.45 -3.31
CA TYR A 112 -1.65 -11.41 -2.23
C TYR A 112 -1.78 -10.67 -0.90
N TYR A 113 -2.52 -11.28 0.03
CA TYR A 113 -2.75 -10.75 1.36
C TYR A 113 -2.57 -11.86 2.41
N GLY A 114 -1.97 -11.50 3.55
CA GLY A 114 -1.92 -12.34 4.75
C GLY A 114 -1.96 -11.48 6.01
N PHE A 115 -2.74 -11.90 7.00
CA PHE A 115 -2.81 -11.22 8.30
C PHE A 115 -1.91 -11.94 9.31
N ASN A 116 -0.90 -11.24 9.84
CA ASN A 116 0.11 -11.79 10.76
C ASN A 116 0.75 -13.12 10.30
N GLY A 117 0.95 -13.28 9.00
CA GLY A 117 1.49 -14.53 8.45
C GLY A 117 1.70 -14.44 6.94
N ASP A 118 1.83 -15.60 6.31
CA ASP A 118 2.10 -15.71 4.88
C ASP A 118 0.91 -15.22 4.04
N ALA A 119 1.23 -14.57 2.93
CA ALA A 119 0.22 -14.03 2.02
C ALA A 119 -0.30 -15.12 1.06
N LYS A 120 -1.62 -15.18 0.89
CA LYS A 120 -2.31 -16.01 -0.10
C LYS A 120 -2.87 -15.13 -1.20
N LEU A 121 -3.07 -15.70 -2.39
CA LEU A 121 -3.70 -15.00 -3.50
C LEU A 121 -5.11 -14.57 -3.07
N THR A 122 -5.41 -13.28 -3.14
CA THR A 122 -6.73 -12.71 -2.82
C THR A 122 -7.52 -12.37 -4.07
N GLY A 123 -6.83 -12.00 -5.14
CA GLY A 123 -7.43 -11.67 -6.43
C GLY A 123 -6.42 -11.07 -7.39
N TYR A 124 -6.91 -10.56 -8.51
CA TYR A 124 -6.07 -9.95 -9.54
C TYR A 124 -6.79 -8.84 -10.30
N TYR A 125 -6.00 -7.98 -10.93
CA TYR A 125 -6.45 -7.07 -11.98
C TYR A 125 -6.08 -7.67 -13.34
N PRO A 126 -7.05 -7.93 -14.23
CA PRO A 126 -6.79 -8.45 -15.56
C PRO A 126 -5.80 -7.58 -16.35
N ARG A 127 -4.91 -8.22 -17.12
CA ARG A 127 -3.97 -7.54 -18.03
C ARG A 127 -4.67 -6.53 -18.94
N SER A 128 -5.89 -6.84 -19.38
CA SER A 128 -6.70 -6.03 -20.29
C SER A 128 -7.08 -4.65 -19.74
N LEU A 129 -6.95 -4.42 -18.43
CA LEU A 129 -7.16 -3.11 -17.82
C LEU A 129 -6.02 -2.13 -18.10
N PHE A 130 -4.83 -2.61 -18.48
CA PHE A 130 -3.63 -1.81 -18.57
C PHE A 130 -3.05 -1.78 -19.98
N THR A 131 -2.61 -0.60 -20.40
CA THR A 131 -1.88 -0.43 -21.66
C THR A 131 -0.39 -0.67 -21.43
N SER A 132 0.28 0.21 -20.69
CA SER A 132 1.73 0.24 -20.58
C SER A 132 2.27 -0.62 -19.45
N LEU A 133 1.51 -0.82 -18.35
CA LEU A 133 1.88 -1.72 -17.25
C LEU A 133 2.04 -3.19 -17.71
N SER A 134 1.47 -3.50 -18.87
CA SER A 134 1.49 -4.82 -19.49
C SER A 134 2.82 -5.17 -20.15
N ASP A 135 3.64 -4.22 -20.59
CA ASP A 135 4.84 -4.54 -21.38
C ASP A 135 6.06 -3.63 -21.13
N LYS A 136 5.89 -2.49 -20.45
CA LYS A 136 6.98 -1.55 -20.20
C LYS A 136 7.60 -1.76 -18.80
N PRO A 137 8.87 -1.37 -18.59
CA PRO A 137 9.48 -1.34 -17.26
C PRO A 137 8.63 -0.58 -16.25
N VAL A 138 8.63 -1.04 -15.01
CA VAL A 138 7.86 -0.44 -13.91
C VAL A 138 8.79 0.22 -12.90
N THR A 139 8.28 1.27 -12.27
CA THR A 139 8.83 1.84 -11.05
C THR A 139 8.05 1.28 -9.87
N ILE A 140 8.78 0.91 -8.81
CA ILE A 140 8.19 0.44 -7.56
C ILE A 140 8.43 1.50 -6.49
N LEU A 141 7.35 1.90 -5.81
CA LEU A 141 7.39 2.73 -4.61
C LEU A 141 6.73 1.94 -3.48
N PHE A 142 7.17 2.14 -2.25
CA PHE A 142 6.51 1.58 -1.06
C PHE A 142 6.75 2.47 0.14
N GLY A 143 5.83 2.41 1.11
CA GLY A 143 5.98 3.13 2.37
C GLY A 143 4.67 3.66 2.94
N GLY A 144 4.83 4.53 3.93
CA GLY A 144 3.72 5.25 4.53
C GLY A 144 3.11 6.24 3.56
N TYR A 145 1.79 6.37 3.63
CA TYR A 145 1.02 7.33 2.86
C TYR A 145 0.19 8.18 3.81
N ALA A 146 0.17 9.49 3.57
CA ALA A 146 -0.70 10.41 4.27
C ALA A 146 -1.13 11.51 3.32
N LEU A 147 -2.42 11.82 3.31
CA LEU A 147 -3.03 12.86 2.51
C LEU A 147 -4.02 13.65 3.36
N ARG A 148 -4.12 14.94 3.05
CA ARG A 148 -5.15 15.83 3.57
C ARG A 148 -5.70 16.68 2.44
N LYS A 149 -6.98 17.05 2.53
CA LYS A 149 -7.57 18.14 1.76
C LYS A 149 -7.11 19.49 2.32
N ASP A 150 -7.21 20.53 1.49
CA ASP A 150 -6.84 21.88 1.88
C ASP A 150 -7.51 22.30 3.19
N GLN A 151 -6.76 23.03 4.03
CA GLN A 151 -7.18 23.55 5.34
C GLN A 151 -7.40 22.50 6.45
N LYS A 152 -7.25 21.20 6.18
CA LYS A 152 -7.18 20.17 7.23
C LYS A 152 -5.76 20.01 7.76
N PRO A 153 -5.57 19.55 9.01
CA PRO A 153 -4.26 19.13 9.49
C PRO A 153 -3.83 17.81 8.83
N SER A 154 -2.52 17.63 8.65
CA SER A 154 -1.95 16.36 8.19
C SER A 154 -2.25 15.25 9.21
N PRO A 155 -2.77 14.08 8.81
CA PRO A 155 -3.11 13.03 9.76
C PRO A 155 -1.85 12.38 10.38
N PRO A 156 -1.96 11.69 11.51
CA PRO A 156 -0.88 10.81 11.97
C PRO A 156 -0.63 9.69 10.94
N MET A 157 0.63 9.28 10.78
CA MET A 157 1.05 8.22 9.86
C MET A 157 1.82 7.12 10.58
N GLY A 158 1.69 5.88 10.11
CA GLY A 158 2.28 4.71 10.76
C GLY A 158 1.67 4.54 12.15
N SER A 159 2.49 4.57 13.20
CA SER A 159 2.02 4.50 14.59
C SER A 159 1.68 5.87 15.21
N GLY A 160 1.80 6.96 14.43
CA GLY A 160 1.75 8.32 14.94
C GLY A 160 3.06 8.78 15.61
N ASN A 161 4.06 7.91 15.72
CA ASN A 161 5.37 8.22 16.27
C ASN A 161 6.40 8.35 15.15
N ALA A 162 7.33 9.29 15.29
CA ALA A 162 8.52 9.35 14.45
C ALA A 162 9.40 8.08 14.68
N PRO A 163 10.31 7.75 13.75
CA PRO A 163 11.15 6.55 13.83
C PRO A 163 11.88 6.29 15.16
N PHE A 164 12.26 5.00 15.30
CA PHE A 164 12.96 4.28 16.38
C PHE A 164 12.08 3.72 17.49
N LYS A 165 11.44 4.55 18.34
CA LYS A 165 10.67 4.03 19.48
C LYS A 165 9.19 3.92 19.16
N ASN A 166 8.64 2.71 19.23
CA ASN A 166 7.22 2.40 18.97
C ASN A 166 6.73 2.85 17.58
N ALA A 167 7.64 3.05 16.62
CA ALA A 167 7.31 3.40 15.25
C ALA A 167 6.69 2.22 14.49
N ALA A 168 5.93 2.53 13.44
CA ALA A 168 5.50 1.53 12.48
C ALA A 168 6.68 1.09 11.62
N SER A 169 6.64 -0.15 11.13
CA SER A 169 7.66 -0.71 10.25
C SER A 169 7.11 -1.35 8.98
N PHE A 170 7.91 -1.28 7.92
CA PHE A 170 7.94 -2.28 6.87
C PHE A 170 9.11 -3.22 7.15
N SER A 171 8.89 -4.51 6.96
CA SER A 171 9.88 -5.57 7.21
C SER A 171 9.79 -6.63 6.13
N SER A 172 10.88 -7.38 5.95
CA SER A 172 10.99 -8.46 4.96
C SER A 172 10.68 -8.00 3.53
N ILE A 173 11.09 -6.77 3.19
CA ILE A 173 10.90 -6.17 1.87
C ILE A 173 11.84 -6.86 0.89
N LYS A 174 11.29 -7.42 -0.18
CA LYS A 174 12.05 -8.14 -1.21
C LYS A 174 11.51 -7.78 -2.59
N PHE A 175 12.40 -7.66 -3.56
CA PHE A 175 12.01 -7.66 -4.97
C PHE A 175 12.12 -9.07 -5.51
N PHE A 176 11.18 -9.46 -6.36
CA PHE A 176 11.19 -10.75 -7.02
C PHE A 176 11.34 -10.53 -8.52
N ASP A 177 12.27 -11.24 -9.14
CA ASP A 177 12.40 -11.24 -10.59
C ASP A 177 11.36 -12.16 -11.24
N ALA A 178 11.37 -12.20 -12.57
CA ALA A 178 10.49 -13.04 -13.36
C ALA A 178 10.69 -14.55 -13.08
N GLY A 179 11.88 -14.98 -12.65
CA GLY A 179 12.15 -16.35 -12.24
C GLY A 179 11.67 -16.69 -10.82
N GLY A 180 11.11 -15.70 -10.10
CA GLY A 180 10.71 -15.85 -8.71
C GLY A 180 11.87 -15.78 -7.71
N ASN A 181 13.06 -15.38 -8.15
CA ASN A 181 14.20 -15.22 -7.24
C ASN A 181 14.05 -13.91 -6.47
N ALA A 182 14.31 -13.97 -5.17
CA ALA A 182 14.32 -12.80 -4.31
C ALA A 182 15.65 -12.05 -4.44
N HIS A 183 15.57 -10.73 -4.58
CA HIS A 183 16.69 -9.81 -4.62
C HIS A 183 16.63 -8.86 -3.42
N PRO A 184 17.73 -8.70 -2.67
CA PRO A 184 17.79 -7.77 -1.55
C PRO A 184 17.77 -6.32 -2.03
N ILE A 185 17.42 -5.39 -1.13
CA ILE A 185 17.56 -3.95 -1.36
C ILE A 185 18.92 -3.53 -0.80
N ASP A 186 19.97 -3.66 -1.62
CA ASP A 186 21.37 -3.39 -1.25
C ASP A 186 21.85 -1.97 -1.62
N PHE A 187 20.93 -1.09 -2.02
CA PHE A 187 21.19 0.28 -2.42
C PHE A 187 20.32 1.28 -1.65
N ARG A 188 20.81 2.52 -1.54
CA ARG A 188 20.07 3.61 -0.88
C ARG A 188 18.92 4.08 -1.78
N LEU A 189 17.69 3.94 -1.28
CA LEU A 189 16.51 4.52 -1.92
C LEU A 189 16.35 6.00 -1.55
N GLY A 190 15.86 6.79 -2.50
CA GLY A 190 15.35 8.13 -2.23
C GLY A 190 14.04 8.07 -1.44
N PHE A 191 13.76 9.10 -0.65
CA PHE A 191 12.50 9.24 0.07
C PHE A 191 11.80 10.54 -0.34
N ILE A 192 10.47 10.52 -0.33
CA ILE A 192 9.64 11.65 -0.76
C ILE A 192 8.75 12.05 0.41
N SER A 193 9.28 12.86 1.33
CA SER A 193 8.46 13.47 2.39
C SER A 193 9.14 14.70 2.98
N ASN A 194 8.35 15.75 3.19
CA ASN A 194 8.73 16.93 3.96
C ASN A 194 8.02 17.00 5.34
N CYS A 195 7.14 16.05 5.64
CA CYS A 195 6.26 16.07 6.82
C CYS A 195 6.51 14.91 7.78
N TYR A 196 6.86 13.74 7.25
CA TYR A 196 7.05 12.52 8.02
C TYR A 196 8.47 12.02 7.86
N THR A 197 8.94 11.29 8.86
CA THR A 197 10.31 10.79 8.89
C THR A 197 10.33 9.30 8.59
N ILE A 198 11.38 8.88 7.88
CA ILE A 198 11.69 7.49 7.55
C ILE A 198 13.11 7.19 8.05
N SER A 199 13.33 6.00 8.60
CA SER A 199 14.69 5.52 8.87
C SER A 199 15.38 5.12 7.57
N VAL A 200 16.69 4.91 7.62
CA VAL A 200 17.36 4.16 6.55
C VAL A 200 16.77 2.75 6.45
N ILE A 201 16.84 2.17 5.25
CA ILE A 201 16.49 0.77 5.02
C ILE A 201 17.68 -0.08 5.49
N GLU A 202 17.42 -0.95 6.44
CA GLU A 202 18.39 -1.88 7.01
C GLU A 202 17.70 -3.24 7.24
N ASN A 203 18.40 -4.34 6.94
CA ASN A 203 17.87 -5.70 7.13
C ASN A 203 16.49 -5.91 6.49
N ASP A 204 16.35 -5.51 5.22
CA ASP A 204 15.09 -5.61 4.45
C ASP A 204 13.90 -4.88 5.10
N GLY A 205 14.14 -3.84 5.90
CA GLY A 205 13.08 -3.11 6.59
C GLY A 205 13.42 -1.66 6.91
N PHE A 206 12.41 -0.90 7.29
CA PHE A 206 12.57 0.47 7.78
C PHE A 206 11.42 0.86 8.71
N PHE A 207 11.67 1.86 9.54
CA PHE A 207 10.69 2.51 10.39
C PHE A 207 10.18 3.79 9.74
N TYR A 208 8.91 4.07 9.91
CA TYR A 208 8.27 5.26 9.36
C TYR A 208 7.14 5.75 10.26
N GLY A 209 6.79 7.02 10.08
CA GLY A 209 5.61 7.61 10.69
C GLY A 209 5.88 8.99 11.24
N GLY A 210 4.91 9.46 12.02
CA GLY A 210 4.96 10.75 12.69
C GLY A 210 3.56 11.23 13.05
N PRO A 211 3.47 12.22 13.95
CA PRO A 211 2.19 12.71 14.44
C PRO A 211 1.42 13.53 13.39
N GLY A 212 2.06 13.99 12.32
CA GLY A 212 1.46 14.93 11.37
C GLY A 212 1.28 16.31 12.01
N ASN A 213 0.06 16.88 11.92
CA ASN A 213 -0.37 18.21 12.33
C ASN A 213 -0.17 19.31 11.28
N ILE A 214 0.90 20.11 11.39
CA ILE A 214 1.18 21.23 10.49
C ILE A 214 2.34 20.82 9.58
N CYS A 215 1.91 20.26 8.48
CA CYS A 215 2.62 20.19 7.21
C CYS A 215 1.59 20.63 6.17
#